data_AF-A0AA43QEZ3-F1
#
_entry.id   AF-A0AA43QEZ3-F1
#
_cell.length_a   1.000
_cell.length_b   1.000
_cell.length_c   1.000
_cell.angle_alpha   90.00
_cell.angle_beta   90.00
_cell.angle_gamma   90.00
#
_symmetry.space_group_name_H-M   'P 1'
#
loop_
_entity.id
_entity.type
_entity.pdbx_description
1 polymer ?
#
loop_
_entity_poly.entity_id
_entity_poly.type
_entity_poly.pdbx_seq_one_letter_code
_entity_poly.pdbx_strand_id
1 'polypeptide(L)'
;MAKTNEKSQEVEDNTRGRAKKGGFSVGPANLPDGTHRRKVQKIKSDLIRKAQIKKSYAKVKSQELPQGPPASLELHPDRQAMLEDPEAEQVATKKPAYTKKPKALPFKKEAQESQQRREEQERKQKEFEERSQQVNERREERERLRRGVDRARRPDKHGQRRLGRESKFLPKMVENLLQRLENEK
;
A
#
# COMPACT_ATOMS: atom_id res chain seq x y z
N MET A 1 62.13 5.35 35.67
CA MET A 1 61.25 6.44 35.22
C MET A 1 60.00 6.43 36.07
N ALA A 2 59.98 7.23 37.14
CA ALA A 2 58.81 7.38 38.02
C ALA A 2 57.83 8.35 37.37
N LYS A 3 56.55 7.96 37.29
CA LYS A 3 55.45 8.85 36.89
C LYS A 3 54.67 9.21 38.14
N THR A 4 54.80 10.45 38.60
CA THR A 4 53.93 11.04 39.61
C THR A 4 52.73 11.70 38.94
N ASN A 5 51.60 11.49 39.58
CA ASN A 5 50.24 11.83 39.20
C ASN A 5 49.96 13.26 39.71
N GLU A 6 49.58 14.20 38.86
CA GLU A 6 48.89 15.42 39.30
C GLU A 6 47.47 15.46 38.73
N LYS A 7 46.57 15.40 39.69
CA LYS A 7 45.13 15.42 39.65
C LYS A 7 44.70 16.87 39.50
N SER A 8 44.15 17.24 38.35
CA SER A 8 43.29 18.42 38.23
C SER A 8 41.90 17.92 37.87
N GLN A 9 41.05 17.93 38.90
CA GLN A 9 39.61 17.75 38.80
C GLN A 9 39.03 19.00 38.15
N GLU A 10 38.54 18.90 36.91
CA GLU A 10 37.57 19.87 36.40
C GLU A 10 36.19 19.47 36.88
N VAL A 11 35.60 20.35 37.68
CA VAL A 11 34.28 20.25 38.27
C VAL A 11 33.26 20.61 37.18
N GLU A 12 32.28 19.73 36.98
CA GLU A 12 31.15 19.97 36.10
C GLU A 12 30.33 21.20 36.54
N ASP A 13 30.14 22.15 35.62
CA ASP A 13 29.00 23.06 35.66
C ASP A 13 27.98 22.66 34.59
N ASN A 14 27.23 21.61 34.92
CA ASN A 14 26.09 21.10 34.17
C ASN A 14 24.87 22.03 34.37
N THR A 15 24.95 23.28 33.91
CA THR A 15 23.79 24.19 33.86
C THR A 15 22.99 23.96 32.59
N ARG A 16 22.49 22.73 32.41
CA ARG A 16 21.37 22.49 31.49
C ARG A 16 20.14 23.13 32.11
N GLY A 17 19.87 24.38 31.71
CA GLY A 17 18.69 25.12 32.09
C GLY A 17 17.46 24.20 32.07
N ARG A 18 16.94 23.91 33.25
CA ARG A 18 15.84 22.97 33.41
C ARG A 18 14.64 23.57 32.70
N ALA A 19 14.35 23.08 31.49
CA ALA A 19 13.20 23.53 30.71
C ALA A 19 11.98 23.45 31.62
N LYS A 20 11.33 24.60 31.86
CA LYS A 20 10.14 24.68 32.69
C LYS A 20 9.13 23.69 32.10
N LYS A 21 8.76 22.66 32.86
CA LYS A 21 7.75 21.69 32.44
C LYS A 21 6.49 22.48 32.15
N GLY A 22 6.16 22.65 30.87
CA GLY A 22 4.93 23.31 30.46
C GLY A 22 3.75 22.63 31.14
N GLY A 23 2.80 23.41 31.63
CA GLY A 23 1.52 22.89 32.10
C GLY A 23 0.82 22.07 30.99
N PHE A 24 -0.29 21.43 31.33
CA PHE A 24 -1.02 20.54 30.42
C PHE A 24 -1.33 21.22 29.08
N SER A 25 -0.49 20.95 28.07
CA SER A 25 -0.59 21.51 26.74
C SER A 25 -1.51 20.62 25.91
N VAL A 26 -2.78 20.99 25.84
CA VAL A 26 -3.79 20.43 24.93
C VAL A 26 -3.63 21.00 23.52
N GLY A 27 -2.39 21.01 23.03
CA GLY A 27 -2.11 21.25 21.62
C GLY A 27 -2.36 19.98 20.78
N PRO A 28 -2.57 20.11 19.46
CA PRO A 28 -2.79 18.98 18.55
C PRO A 28 -1.66 17.94 18.54
N ALA A 29 -0.49 18.27 19.09
CA ALA A 29 0.64 17.36 19.26
C ALA A 29 0.52 16.40 20.45
N ASN A 30 -0.32 16.69 21.45
CA ASN A 30 -0.49 15.90 22.67
C ASN A 30 -1.95 15.50 22.95
N LEU A 31 -2.85 15.71 21.98
CA LEU A 31 -4.15 15.08 22.04
C LEU A 31 -3.95 13.56 21.92
N PRO A 32 -4.67 12.74 22.70
CA PRO A 32 -4.61 11.30 22.56
C PRO A 32 -5.01 10.97 21.13
N ASP A 33 -4.00 10.69 20.28
CA ASP A 33 -4.15 10.01 19.00
C ASP A 33 -5.18 8.92 19.25
N GLY A 34 -6.40 9.11 18.71
CA GLY A 34 -7.59 8.44 19.21
C GLY A 34 -7.37 6.95 19.45
N THR A 35 -8.15 6.33 20.33
CA THR A 35 -7.99 4.92 20.75
C THR A 35 -7.66 3.94 19.61
N HIS A 36 -8.19 4.18 18.42
CA HIS A 36 -7.89 3.47 17.19
C HIS A 36 -6.50 3.74 16.58
N ARG A 37 -6.00 4.98 16.55
CA ARG A 37 -4.65 5.32 16.04
C ARG A 37 -3.54 4.66 16.85
N ARG A 38 -3.67 4.58 18.18
CA ARG A 38 -2.73 3.83 19.03
C ARG A 38 -2.74 2.33 18.73
N LYS A 39 -3.92 1.73 18.54
CA LYS A 39 -4.04 0.32 18.15
C LYS A 39 -3.39 0.07 16.80
N VAL A 40 -3.64 0.92 15.81
CA VAL A 40 -3.01 0.82 14.47
C VAL A 40 -1.49 0.96 14.55
N GLN A 41 -0.99 1.94 15.30
CA GLN A 41 0.45 2.13 15.52
C GLN A 41 1.07 0.90 16.21
N LYS A 42 0.40 0.36 17.25
CA LYS A 42 0.82 -0.86 17.95
C LYS A 42 0.86 -2.08 17.03
N ILE A 43 -0.21 -2.31 16.27
CA ILE A 43 -0.28 -3.41 15.28
C ILE A 43 0.85 -3.27 14.27
N LYS A 44 1.11 -2.06 13.76
CA LYS A 44 2.19 -1.79 12.81
C LYS A 44 3.56 -2.07 13.43
N SER A 45 3.85 -1.57 14.62
CA SER A 45 5.13 -1.82 15.30
C SER A 45 5.33 -3.30 15.62
N ASP A 46 4.26 -4.00 16.05
CA ASP A 46 4.32 -5.43 16.38
C ASP A 46 4.59 -6.28 15.14
N LEU A 47 3.98 -5.94 13.99
CA LEU A 47 4.22 -6.62 12.72
C LEU A 47 5.66 -6.42 12.23
N ILE A 48 6.17 -5.19 12.31
CA ILE A 48 7.56 -4.86 11.95
C ILE A 48 8.53 -5.64 12.84
N ARG A 49 8.32 -5.66 14.16
CA ARG A 49 9.17 -6.38 15.10
C ARG A 49 9.17 -7.88 14.83
N LYS A 50 8.01 -8.49 14.59
CA LYS A 50 7.90 -9.92 14.22
C LYS A 50 8.66 -10.23 12.93
N ALA A 51 8.57 -9.37 11.92
CA ALA A 51 9.29 -9.54 10.66
C ALA A 51 10.82 -9.42 10.87
N GLN A 52 11.27 -8.47 11.69
CA GLN A 52 12.69 -8.32 12.03
C GLN A 52 13.22 -9.55 12.77
N ILE A 53 12.48 -10.06 13.77
CA ILE A 53 12.84 -11.27 14.50
C ILE A 53 12.93 -12.48 13.56
N LYS A 54 11.98 -12.63 12.63
CA LYS A 54 12.04 -13.72 11.63
C LYS A 54 13.25 -13.59 10.72
N LYS A 55 13.58 -12.38 10.27
CA LYS A 55 14.77 -12.13 9.44
C LYS A 55 16.07 -12.41 10.19
N SER A 56 16.20 -11.93 11.43
CA SER A 56 17.40 -12.19 12.25
C SER A 56 17.53 -13.67 12.59
N TYR A 57 16.42 -14.35 12.90
CA TYR A 57 16.40 -15.79 13.13
C TYR A 57 16.80 -16.58 11.88
N ALA A 58 16.26 -16.24 10.71
CA ALA A 58 16.68 -16.88 9.46
C ALA A 58 18.18 -16.69 9.18
N LYS A 59 18.72 -15.51 9.49
CA LYS A 59 20.16 -15.22 9.35
C LYS A 59 21.00 -16.07 10.30
N VAL A 60 20.66 -16.12 11.59
CA VAL A 60 21.38 -16.96 12.56
C VAL A 60 21.23 -18.43 12.21
N LYS A 61 20.04 -18.88 11.84
CA LYS A 61 19.78 -20.26 11.40
C LYS A 61 20.60 -20.65 10.17
N SER A 62 20.82 -19.75 9.23
CA SER A 62 21.70 -19.99 8.07
C SER A 62 23.19 -19.98 8.42
N GLN A 63 23.57 -19.41 9.55
CA GLN A 63 24.96 -19.42 10.05
C GLN A 63 25.22 -20.62 10.97
N GLU A 64 24.24 -21.04 11.77
CA GLU A 64 24.34 -22.17 12.70
C GLU A 64 24.12 -23.53 12.03
N LEU A 65 23.22 -23.62 11.04
CA LEU A 65 23.27 -24.75 10.13
C LEU A 65 24.37 -24.44 9.12
N PRO A 66 25.54 -25.10 9.19
CA PRO A 66 26.43 -25.10 8.04
C PRO A 66 25.59 -25.56 6.85
N GLN A 67 25.73 -24.88 5.72
CA GLN A 67 25.27 -25.44 4.46
C GLN A 67 25.81 -26.87 4.40
N GLY A 68 24.91 -27.85 4.53
CA GLY A 68 25.23 -29.20 4.08
C GLY A 68 25.83 -29.07 2.68
N PRO A 69 26.79 -29.94 2.32
CA PRO A 69 27.65 -29.74 1.16
C PRO A 69 26.80 -29.26 -0.01
N PRO A 70 27.22 -28.20 -0.74
CA PRO A 70 26.43 -27.66 -1.83
C PRO A 70 26.03 -28.86 -2.66
N ALA A 71 24.72 -29.10 -2.80
CA ALA A 71 24.21 -30.26 -3.54
C ALA A 71 24.97 -30.25 -4.86
N SER A 72 25.94 -31.16 -4.97
CA SER A 72 26.95 -31.06 -6.01
C SER A 72 26.19 -31.11 -7.30
N LEU A 73 26.43 -30.15 -8.18
CA LEU A 73 25.83 -30.10 -9.50
C LEU A 73 26.38 -31.23 -10.40
N GLU A 74 26.97 -32.26 -9.80
CA GLU A 74 27.43 -33.47 -10.45
C GLU A 74 26.21 -34.34 -10.71
N LEU A 75 25.85 -34.37 -11.99
CA LEU A 75 24.84 -35.25 -12.52
C LEU A 75 25.19 -36.69 -12.13
N HIS A 76 24.28 -37.40 -11.45
CA HIS A 76 24.47 -38.80 -11.04
C HIS A 76 25.01 -39.63 -12.23
N PRO A 77 25.96 -40.55 -12.04
CA PRO A 77 26.64 -41.26 -13.12
C PRO A 77 25.67 -41.94 -14.11
N ASP A 78 24.57 -42.52 -13.60
CA ASP A 78 23.50 -43.10 -14.45
C ASP A 78 22.89 -42.11 -15.46
N ARG A 79 22.87 -40.82 -15.12
CA ARG A 79 22.30 -39.77 -15.96
C ARG A 79 23.34 -39.18 -16.93
N GLN A 80 24.64 -39.34 -16.66
CA GLN A 80 25.71 -39.08 -17.63
C GLN A 80 25.73 -40.16 -18.72
N ALA A 81 25.55 -41.43 -18.34
CA ALA A 81 25.45 -42.55 -19.29
C ALA A 81 24.30 -42.39 -20.31
N MET A 82 23.13 -41.88 -19.88
CA MET A 82 22.01 -41.58 -20.80
C MET A 82 22.27 -40.43 -21.78
N LEU A 83 23.27 -39.58 -21.51
CA LEU A 83 23.64 -38.43 -22.34
C LEU A 83 24.83 -38.71 -23.26
N GLU A 84 25.70 -39.66 -22.89
CA GLU A 84 26.89 -40.06 -23.66
C GLU A 84 26.60 -41.09 -24.75
N ASP A 85 25.48 -41.82 -24.67
CA ASP A 85 25.03 -42.67 -25.78
C ASP A 85 24.61 -41.79 -26.97
N PRO A 86 25.32 -41.84 -28.12
CA PRO A 86 24.91 -41.09 -29.30
C PRO A 86 23.59 -41.67 -29.82
N GLU A 87 22.63 -40.76 -30.06
CA GLU A 87 21.28 -40.97 -30.58
C GLU A 87 21.17 -42.23 -31.46
N ALA A 88 20.77 -43.36 -30.86
CA ALA A 88 20.07 -44.38 -31.60
C ALA A 88 18.80 -43.69 -32.09
N GLU A 89 18.76 -43.37 -33.39
CA GLU A 89 17.59 -42.88 -34.09
C GLU A 89 16.42 -43.79 -33.73
N GLN A 90 15.62 -43.35 -32.76
CA GLN A 90 14.34 -43.97 -32.49
C GLN A 90 13.49 -43.63 -33.70
N VAL A 91 13.51 -44.53 -34.69
CA VAL A 91 12.53 -44.56 -35.77
C VAL A 91 11.18 -44.61 -35.08
N ALA A 92 10.56 -43.44 -34.96
CA ALA A 92 9.28 -43.23 -34.34
C ALA A 92 8.26 -43.98 -35.19
N THR A 93 8.05 -45.26 -34.89
CA THR A 93 6.88 -45.99 -35.33
C THR A 93 5.69 -45.22 -34.77
N LYS A 94 5.06 -44.41 -35.64
CA LYS A 94 3.86 -43.64 -35.35
C LYS A 94 2.73 -44.63 -35.07
N LYS A 95 2.70 -45.18 -33.85
CA LYS A 95 1.51 -45.84 -33.32
C LYS A 95 0.39 -44.81 -33.39
N PRO A 96 -0.82 -45.14 -33.90
CA PRO A 96 -1.90 -44.18 -34.00
C PRO A 96 -2.06 -43.54 -32.63
N ALA A 97 -1.96 -42.21 -32.59
CA ALA A 97 -2.03 -41.45 -31.36
C ALA A 97 -3.36 -41.79 -30.68
N TYR A 98 -3.32 -42.66 -29.67
CA TYR A 98 -4.47 -42.92 -28.82
C TYR A 98 -4.93 -41.57 -28.32
N THR A 99 -6.11 -41.13 -28.76
CA THR A 99 -6.72 -39.89 -28.32
C THR A 99 -6.94 -40.01 -26.82
N LYS A 100 -6.03 -39.44 -26.03
CA LYS A 100 -6.16 -39.40 -24.58
C LYS A 100 -7.41 -38.59 -24.30
N LYS A 101 -8.50 -39.28 -23.94
CA LYS A 101 -9.74 -38.62 -23.50
C LYS A 101 -9.34 -37.62 -22.41
N PRO A 102 -9.74 -36.34 -22.51
CA PRO A 102 -9.36 -35.34 -21.52
C PRO A 102 -9.82 -35.84 -20.16
N LYS A 103 -8.87 -35.91 -19.22
CA LYS A 103 -9.16 -36.35 -17.86
C LYS A 103 -10.26 -35.46 -17.32
N ALA A 104 -11.35 -36.08 -16.85
CA ALA A 104 -12.42 -35.33 -16.21
C ALA A 104 -11.81 -34.59 -15.01
N LEU A 105 -11.79 -33.26 -15.08
CA LEU A 105 -11.36 -32.43 -13.96
C LEU A 105 -12.24 -32.80 -12.75
N PRO A 106 -11.64 -33.21 -11.62
CA PRO A 106 -12.41 -33.37 -10.40
C PRO A 106 -13.03 -32.00 -10.05
N PHE A 107 -14.30 -32.01 -9.65
CA PHE A 107 -15.07 -30.83 -9.22
C PHE A 107 -15.46 -29.80 -10.31
N LYS A 108 -15.96 -30.26 -11.46
CA LYS A 108 -16.54 -29.37 -12.50
C LYS A 108 -17.61 -28.40 -11.98
N LYS A 109 -18.45 -28.84 -11.04
CA LYS A 109 -19.48 -27.99 -10.41
C LYS A 109 -18.87 -26.87 -9.56
N GLU A 110 -17.83 -27.19 -8.79
CA GLU A 110 -17.12 -26.22 -7.95
C GLU A 110 -16.37 -25.18 -8.80
N ALA A 111 -15.78 -25.59 -9.93
CA ALA A 111 -15.16 -24.67 -10.86
C ALA A 111 -16.17 -23.65 -11.44
N GLN A 112 -17.40 -24.10 -11.75
CA GLN A 112 -18.47 -23.23 -12.23
C GLN A 112 -18.95 -22.27 -11.12
N GLU A 113 -19.12 -22.74 -9.89
CA GLU A 113 -19.47 -21.88 -8.76
C GLU A 113 -18.38 -20.85 -8.45
N SER A 114 -17.11 -21.23 -8.55
CA SER A 114 -15.97 -20.32 -8.39
C SER A 114 -15.98 -19.23 -9.45
N GLN A 115 -16.29 -19.57 -10.71
CA GLN A 115 -16.46 -18.59 -11.79
C GLN A 115 -17.65 -17.66 -11.53
N GLN A 116 -18.80 -18.19 -11.13
CA GLN A 116 -19.98 -17.38 -10.78
C GLN A 116 -19.70 -16.41 -9.63
N ARG A 117 -18.98 -16.85 -8.58
CA ARG A 117 -18.58 -15.99 -7.47
C ARG A 117 -17.62 -14.88 -7.91
N ARG A 118 -16.68 -15.17 -8.82
CA ARG A 118 -15.78 -14.15 -9.39
C ARG A 118 -16.55 -13.13 -10.22
N GLU A 119 -17.44 -13.60 -11.08
CA GLU A 119 -18.30 -12.72 -11.89
C GLU A 119 -19.21 -11.84 -11.02
N GLU A 120 -19.79 -12.39 -9.96
CA GLU A 120 -20.61 -11.62 -9.01
C GLU A 120 -19.77 -10.58 -8.27
N GLN A 121 -18.56 -10.93 -7.84
CA GLN A 121 -17.64 -9.99 -7.20
C GLN A 121 -17.21 -8.88 -8.16
N GLU A 122 -16.90 -9.21 -9.41
CA GLU A 122 -16.56 -8.23 -10.44
C GLU A 122 -17.73 -7.31 -10.78
N ARG A 123 -18.97 -7.85 -10.82
CA ARG A 123 -20.18 -7.02 -11.00
C ARG A 123 -20.35 -6.05 -9.84
N LYS A 124 -20.19 -6.50 -8.60
CA LYS A 124 -20.25 -5.64 -7.41
C LYS A 124 -19.12 -4.60 -7.39
N GLN A 125 -17.93 -4.97 -7.85
CA GLN A 125 -16.80 -4.04 -7.96
C GLN A 125 -17.06 -2.99 -9.02
N LYS A 126 -17.55 -3.37 -10.21
CA LYS A 126 -17.93 -2.44 -11.27
C LYS A 126 -19.03 -1.48 -10.81
N GLU A 127 -20.07 -1.99 -10.15
CA GLU A 127 -21.13 -1.14 -9.59
C GLU A 127 -20.58 -0.14 -8.57
N PHE A 128 -19.68 -0.58 -7.67
CA PHE A 128 -19.03 0.29 -6.71
C PHE A 128 -18.14 1.33 -7.39
N GLU A 129 -17.37 0.93 -8.41
CA GLU A 129 -16.51 1.81 -9.20
C GLU A 129 -17.33 2.85 -9.94
N GLU A 130 -18.40 2.46 -10.65
CA GLU A 130 -19.33 3.37 -11.32
C GLU A 130 -19.97 4.35 -10.33
N ARG A 131 -20.44 3.87 -9.18
CA ARG A 131 -20.98 4.74 -8.12
C ARG A 131 -19.92 5.72 -7.61
N SER A 132 -18.69 5.26 -7.42
CA SER A 132 -17.58 6.09 -6.97
C SER A 132 -17.19 7.14 -8.02
N GLN A 133 -17.20 6.79 -9.30
CA GLN A 133 -16.96 7.69 -10.43
C GLN A 133 -18.04 8.77 -10.49
N GLN A 134 -19.32 8.40 -10.39
CA GLN A 134 -20.42 9.38 -10.35
C GLN A 134 -20.29 10.36 -9.18
N VAL A 135 -19.91 9.87 -7.98
CA VAL A 135 -19.68 10.74 -6.82
C VAL A 135 -18.47 11.65 -7.05
N ASN A 136 -17.40 11.14 -7.64
CA ASN A 136 -16.19 11.89 -7.95
C ASN A 136 -16.47 12.96 -9.01
N GLU A 137 -17.19 12.65 -10.09
CA GLU A 137 -17.59 13.60 -11.13
C GLU A 137 -18.43 14.74 -10.54
N ARG A 138 -19.47 14.42 -9.76
CA ARG A 138 -20.27 15.43 -9.05
C ARG A 138 -19.41 16.29 -8.12
N ARG A 139 -18.40 15.70 -7.47
CA ARG A 139 -17.48 16.43 -6.60
C ARG A 139 -16.55 17.33 -7.40
N GLU A 140 -16.00 16.85 -8.52
CA GLU A 140 -15.15 17.61 -9.42
C GLU A 140 -15.89 18.79 -10.04
N GLU A 141 -17.13 18.61 -10.48
CA GLU A 141 -17.96 19.69 -11.01
C GLU A 141 -18.18 20.79 -9.97
N ARG A 142 -18.52 20.39 -8.73
CA ARG A 142 -18.64 21.31 -7.60
C ARG A 142 -17.33 22.03 -7.33
N GLU A 143 -16.21 21.32 -7.40
CA GLU A 143 -14.89 21.90 -7.18
C GLU A 143 -14.48 22.85 -8.30
N ARG A 144 -14.76 22.50 -9.56
CA ARG A 144 -14.53 23.36 -10.74
C ARG A 144 -15.34 24.65 -10.62
N LEU A 145 -16.62 24.54 -10.25
CA LEU A 145 -17.48 25.69 -10.01
C LEU A 145 -16.95 26.55 -8.86
N ARG A 146 -16.61 25.94 -7.73
CA ARG A 146 -16.04 26.64 -6.56
C ARG A 146 -14.74 27.35 -6.92
N ARG A 147 -13.80 26.67 -7.59
CA ARG A 147 -12.53 27.27 -8.05
C ARG A 147 -12.78 28.42 -9.03
N GLY A 148 -13.77 28.30 -9.90
CA GLY A 148 -14.19 29.36 -10.82
C GLY A 148 -14.71 30.59 -10.09
N VAL A 149 -15.59 30.41 -9.11
CA VAL A 149 -16.11 31.47 -8.24
C VAL A 149 -14.99 32.11 -7.42
N ASP A 150 -14.14 31.30 -6.79
CA ASP A 150 -13.01 31.79 -6.00
C ASP A 150 -12.06 32.63 -6.86
N ARG A 151 -11.83 32.22 -8.12
CA ARG A 151 -11.04 32.99 -9.09
C ARG A 151 -11.74 34.28 -9.52
N ALA A 152 -13.05 34.26 -9.75
CA ALA A 152 -13.83 35.44 -10.12
C ALA A 152 -13.89 36.49 -9.00
N ARG A 153 -13.97 36.02 -7.75
CA ARG A 153 -13.98 36.83 -6.53
C ARG A 153 -12.61 37.43 -6.19
N ARG A 154 -11.54 37.02 -6.87
CA ARG A 154 -10.20 37.58 -6.66
C ARG A 154 -10.21 39.08 -6.99
N PRO A 155 -9.81 39.93 -6.04
CA PRO A 155 -9.73 41.36 -6.28
C PRO A 155 -8.64 41.68 -7.31
N ASP A 156 -8.81 42.79 -8.01
CA ASP A 156 -7.80 43.30 -8.94
C ASP A 156 -6.61 43.93 -8.21
N LYS A 157 -5.63 44.44 -8.98
CA LYS A 157 -4.48 45.21 -8.48
C LYS A 157 -4.89 46.38 -7.56
N HIS A 158 -6.07 46.96 -7.77
CA HIS A 158 -6.63 48.04 -6.94
C HIS A 158 -7.52 47.52 -5.78
N GLY A 159 -7.56 46.22 -5.52
CA GLY A 159 -8.37 45.63 -4.45
C GLY A 159 -9.87 45.50 -4.77
N GLN A 160 -10.33 46.04 -5.90
CA GLN A 160 -11.75 46.04 -6.26
C GLN A 160 -12.18 44.70 -6.87
N ARG A 161 -13.40 44.26 -6.54
CA ARG A 161 -14.04 43.10 -7.17
C ARG A 161 -14.73 43.52 -8.46
N ARG A 162 -14.68 42.64 -9.48
CA ARG A 162 -15.37 42.87 -10.76
C ARG A 162 -16.61 42.01 -10.85
N LEU A 163 -17.77 42.65 -10.75
CA LEU A 163 -19.07 41.98 -10.91
C LEU A 163 -19.19 41.22 -12.25
N GLY A 164 -18.59 41.74 -13.33
CA GLY A 164 -18.58 41.06 -14.63
C GLY A 164 -17.82 39.73 -14.68
N ARG A 165 -16.93 39.44 -13.71
CA ARG A 165 -16.30 38.12 -13.57
C ARG A 165 -17.20 37.17 -12.79
N GLU A 166 -17.86 37.69 -11.76
CA GLU A 166 -18.76 36.93 -10.89
C GLU A 166 -20.08 36.59 -11.59
N SER A 167 -20.57 37.46 -12.47
CA SER A 167 -21.83 37.28 -13.21
C SER A 167 -21.89 36.01 -14.04
N LYS A 168 -20.74 35.49 -14.50
CA LYS A 168 -20.65 34.22 -15.26
C LYS A 168 -21.02 33.00 -14.43
N PHE A 169 -20.88 33.06 -13.10
CA PHE A 169 -21.14 31.94 -12.20
C PHE A 169 -22.46 32.07 -11.43
N LEU A 170 -23.06 33.27 -11.41
CA LEU A 170 -24.35 33.52 -10.74
C LEU A 170 -25.48 32.59 -11.22
N PRO A 171 -25.68 32.33 -12.54
CA PRO A 171 -26.75 31.45 -13.00
C PRO A 171 -26.66 30.05 -12.41
N LYS A 172 -25.46 29.47 -12.39
CA LYS A 172 -25.20 28.13 -11.83
C LYS A 172 -25.42 28.10 -10.30
N MET A 173 -25.13 29.21 -9.61
CA MET A 173 -25.42 29.32 -8.17
C MET A 173 -26.92 29.39 -7.89
N VAL A 174 -27.69 30.12 -8.71
CA VAL A 174 -29.16 30.18 -8.61
C VAL A 174 -29.77 28.81 -8.92
N GLU A 175 -29.33 28.13 -9.97
CA GLU A 175 -29.77 26.77 -10.33
C GLU A 175 -29.55 25.78 -9.17
N ASN A 176 -28.35 25.78 -8.57
CA ASN A 176 -28.05 24.93 -7.41
C ASN A 176 -28.89 25.28 -6.18
N LEU A 177 -29.21 26.56 -5.98
CA LEU A 177 -30.08 27.01 -4.88
C LEU A 177 -31.52 26.52 -5.10
N LEU A 178 -32.05 26.66 -6.31
CA LEU A 178 -33.38 26.16 -6.66
C LEU A 178 -33.46 24.64 -6.51
N GLN A 179 -32.49 23.90 -7.04
CA GLN A 179 -32.43 22.44 -6.89
C GLN A 179 -32.41 22.01 -5.42
N ARG A 180 -31.71 22.75 -4.56
CA ARG A 180 -31.70 22.49 -3.13
C ARG A 180 -33.07 22.73 -2.50
N LEU A 181 -33.73 23.84 -2.83
CA LEU A 181 -35.07 24.15 -2.35
C LEU A 181 -36.13 23.17 -2.86
N GLU A 182 -35.95 22.61 -4.06
CA GLU A 182 -36.80 21.55 -4.60
C GLU A 182 -36.60 20.23 -3.86
N ASN A 183 -35.36 19.88 -3.51
CA ASN A 183 -35.05 18.64 -2.77
C ASN A 183 -35.39 18.73 -1.28
N GLU A 184 -35.61 19.93 -0.75
CA GLU A 184 -36.01 20.18 0.64
C GLU A 184 -37.55 20.19 0.83
N LYS A 185 -38.34 20.09 -0.25
CA LYS A 185 -39.80 19.92 -0.24
C LYS A 185 -40.19 18.45 -0.29
#